data_AF-A0A950GBI3-F1
#
_entry.id   AF-A0A950GBI3-F1
#
_cell.length_a   1.000
_cell.length_b   1.000
_cell.length_c   1.000
_cell.angle_alpha   90.00
_cell.angle_beta   90.00
_cell.angle_gamma   90.00
#
_symmetry.space_group_name_H-M   'P 1'
#
loop_
_entity.id
_entity.type
_entity.pdbx_description
1 polymer ?
#
loop_
_entity_poly.entity_id
_entity_poly.type
_entity_poly.pdbx_seq_one_letter_code
_entity_poly.pdbx_strand_id
1 'polypeptide(L)'
;MSGWLPVLSPWTGSGWGLSCPPSPGDQVFVLAQEGDAEHGVVVGRAFSLSQNAPPAPAGEFWLVHQSGSSLKLCNDGTIHINGPVSIAGTLTVAGDVRAGGDVADAHGAVSALRAHYNAHVHTDSHGDVTNSPAPQD
;
A
#
# COMPACT_ATOMS: atom_id res chain seq x y z
N MET A 1 26.41 3.18 29.77
CA MET A 1 24.98 3.32 29.43
C MET A 1 24.92 4.63 28.69
N SER A 2 24.59 4.66 27.39
CA SER A 2 24.55 5.93 26.65
C SER A 2 23.33 6.76 27.05
N GLY A 3 23.42 8.08 26.91
CA GLY A 3 22.27 8.97 26.87
C GLY A 3 21.36 8.79 25.65
N TRP A 4 20.53 9.80 25.37
CA TRP A 4 19.69 9.85 24.16
C TRP A 4 20.55 10.11 22.93
N LEU A 5 20.61 9.14 22.03
CA LEU A 5 21.37 9.26 20.79
C LEU A 5 20.43 9.52 19.60
N PRO A 6 20.81 10.37 18.64
CA PRO A 6 20.06 10.54 17.39
C PRO A 6 20.11 9.28 16.53
N VAL A 7 19.06 9.10 15.72
CA VAL A 7 18.98 8.05 14.69
C VAL A 7 19.16 8.69 13.32
N LEU A 8 20.14 8.22 12.58
CA LEU A 8 20.40 8.66 11.21
C LEU A 8 19.28 8.15 10.28
N SER A 9 18.74 9.04 9.45
CA SER A 9 17.81 8.69 8.38
C SER A 9 18.46 8.94 7.01
N PRO A 10 18.26 8.05 6.03
CA PRO A 10 18.82 8.23 4.70
C PRO A 10 18.30 9.48 3.97
N TRP A 11 17.10 9.97 4.31
CA TRP A 11 16.51 11.18 3.72
C TRP A 11 15.91 12.07 4.80
N THR A 12 16.41 13.31 4.90
CA THR A 12 15.90 14.35 5.80
C THR A 12 15.94 15.71 5.10
N GLY A 13 14.96 16.59 5.38
CA GLY A 13 14.97 18.01 4.99
C GLY A 13 13.67 18.49 4.33
N SER A 14 13.34 19.78 4.49
CA SER A 14 12.26 20.51 3.79
C SER A 14 10.94 19.75 3.55
N GLY A 15 10.46 19.01 4.56
CA GLY A 15 9.20 18.25 4.47
C GLY A 15 9.30 16.87 3.82
N TRP A 16 10.51 16.42 3.47
CA TRP A 16 10.79 15.10 2.91
C TRP A 16 11.58 14.24 3.90
N GLY A 17 11.28 12.94 3.89
CA GLY A 17 12.10 11.96 4.57
C GLY A 17 11.55 10.55 4.53
N LEU A 18 12.38 9.60 4.95
CA LEU A 18 11.98 8.22 5.22
C LEU A 18 12.16 7.96 6.73
N SER A 19 11.11 7.48 7.39
CA SER A 19 11.14 7.18 8.82
C SER A 19 10.71 5.74 9.07
N CYS A 20 11.64 4.95 9.60
CA CYS A 20 11.43 3.59 10.09
C CYS A 20 12.27 3.42 11.36
N PRO A 21 11.83 3.97 12.50
CA PRO A 21 12.64 4.01 13.70
C PRO A 21 12.86 2.60 14.30
N PRO A 22 13.98 2.37 15.01
CA PRO A 22 14.19 1.13 15.73
C PRO A 22 13.18 0.96 16.86
N SER A 23 12.79 -0.29 17.08
CA SER A 23 11.99 -0.75 18.20
C SER A 23 12.89 -1.30 19.32
N PRO A 24 12.44 -1.30 20.58
CA PRO A 24 13.16 -1.97 21.66
C PRO A 24 13.47 -3.43 21.31
N GLY A 25 14.74 -3.83 21.48
CA GLY A 25 15.23 -5.17 21.12
C GLY A 25 15.89 -5.27 19.74
N ASP A 26 15.85 -4.21 18.93
CA ASP A 26 16.57 -4.17 17.67
C ASP A 26 18.08 -4.06 17.86
N GLN A 27 18.82 -4.87 17.09
CA GLN A 27 20.27 -4.74 17.00
C GLN A 27 20.60 -3.55 16.10
N VAL A 28 21.37 -2.61 16.62
CA VAL A 28 21.76 -1.38 15.94
C VAL A 28 23.27 -1.21 15.90
N PHE A 29 23.75 -0.45 14.91
CA PHE A 29 25.13 0.02 14.87
C PHE A 29 25.21 1.46 15.39
N VAL A 30 26.11 1.71 16.35
CA VAL A 30 26.36 3.04 16.90
C VAL A 30 27.75 3.49 16.47
N LEU A 31 27.82 4.64 15.80
CA LEU A 31 29.07 5.30 15.48
C LEU A 31 29.34 6.35 16.56
N ALA A 32 30.32 6.07 17.43
CA ALA A 32 30.77 7.01 18.45
C ALA A 32 31.66 8.10 17.83
N GLN A 33 31.41 9.37 18.16
CA GLN A 33 32.31 10.45 17.78
C GLN A 33 33.58 10.37 18.64
N GLU A 34 34.74 10.22 17.99
CA GLU A 34 36.05 10.19 18.66
C GLU A 34 36.18 9.13 19.78
N GLY A 35 35.38 8.06 19.69
CA GLY A 35 35.33 7.00 20.72
C GLY A 35 34.48 7.34 21.94
N ASP A 36 33.84 8.50 21.98
CA ASP A 36 32.88 8.87 23.02
C ASP A 36 31.47 8.38 22.66
N ALA A 37 31.01 7.37 23.39
CA ALA A 37 29.70 6.77 23.19
C ALA A 37 28.54 7.71 23.58
N GLU A 38 28.78 8.74 24.38
CA GLU A 38 27.75 9.72 24.74
C GLU A 38 27.44 10.70 23.59
N HIS A 39 28.34 10.81 22.61
CA HIS A 39 28.18 11.62 21.41
C HIS A 39 28.00 10.75 20.15
N GLY A 40 27.45 9.55 20.31
CA GLY A 40 27.23 8.62 19.22
C GLY A 40 26.00 8.90 18.37
N VAL A 41 25.94 8.31 17.17
CA VAL A 41 24.75 8.27 16.31
C VAL A 41 24.40 6.83 15.96
N VAL A 42 23.11 6.50 15.98
CA VAL A 42 22.61 5.21 15.49
C VAL A 42 22.53 5.26 13.96
N VAL A 43 23.30 4.41 13.27
CA VAL A 43 23.45 4.46 11.79
C VAL A 43 22.48 3.52 11.07
N GLY A 44 21.80 2.63 11.80
CA GLY A 44 20.82 1.72 11.23
C GLY A 44 20.62 0.47 12.08
N ARG A 45 19.89 -0.49 11.52
CA ARG A 45 19.62 -1.81 12.11
C ARG A 45 20.35 -2.90 11.33
N ALA A 46 20.80 -3.92 12.04
CA ALA A 46 21.31 -5.14 11.43
C ALA A 46 20.20 -6.20 11.41
N PHE A 47 20.11 -6.97 10.32
CA PHE A 47 19.31 -8.19 10.32
C PHE A 47 19.92 -9.21 11.28
N SER A 48 19.06 -10.02 11.88
CA SER A 48 19.44 -11.06 12.83
C SER A 48 18.49 -12.26 12.70
N LEU A 49 18.76 -13.34 13.44
CA LEU A 49 17.86 -14.50 13.50
C LEU A 49 16.47 -14.16 14.06
N SER A 50 16.35 -13.12 14.87
CA SER A 50 15.07 -12.62 15.39
C SER A 50 14.44 -11.53 14.51
N GLN A 51 15.24 -10.85 13.68
CA GLN A 51 14.82 -9.77 12.78
C GLN A 51 15.33 -10.06 11.36
N ASN A 52 14.62 -10.95 10.67
CA ASN A 52 15.01 -11.42 9.35
C ASN A 52 14.91 -10.31 8.29
N ALA A 53 15.77 -10.39 7.28
CA ALA A 53 15.67 -9.55 6.10
C ALA A 53 14.36 -9.82 5.35
N PRO A 54 13.72 -8.78 4.77
CA PRO A 54 12.70 -8.99 3.75
C PRO A 54 13.30 -9.84 2.61
N PRO A 55 12.57 -10.84 2.07
CA PRO A 55 13.12 -11.76 1.07
C PRO A 55 13.07 -11.15 -0.35
N ALA A 56 13.53 -9.91 -0.49
CA ALA A 56 13.57 -9.20 -1.76
C ALA A 56 14.63 -9.83 -2.70
N PRO A 57 14.27 -10.23 -3.92
CA PRO A 57 15.22 -10.63 -4.95
C PRO A 57 16.20 -9.49 -5.29
N ALA A 58 17.37 -9.84 -5.82
CA ALA A 58 18.32 -8.86 -6.31
C ALA A 58 17.67 -7.99 -7.42
N GLY A 59 17.88 -6.68 -7.36
CA GLY A 59 17.30 -5.71 -8.29
C GLY A 59 15.93 -5.16 -7.87
N GLU A 60 15.29 -5.73 -6.86
CA GLU A 60 13.98 -5.29 -6.38
C GLU A 60 14.08 -4.39 -5.15
N PHE A 61 13.07 -3.55 -4.94
CA PHE A 61 12.95 -2.72 -3.75
C PHE A 61 11.65 -3.01 -3.03
N TRP A 62 11.73 -3.59 -1.82
CA TRP A 62 10.58 -4.02 -1.04
C TRP A 62 10.51 -3.26 0.29
N LEU A 63 9.37 -2.63 0.56
CA LEU A 63 8.98 -2.14 1.88
C LEU A 63 7.94 -3.11 2.46
N VAL A 64 8.23 -3.72 3.60
CA VAL A 64 7.39 -4.77 4.21
C VAL A 64 7.15 -4.45 5.68
N HIS A 65 5.88 -4.51 6.10
CA HIS A 65 5.47 -4.38 7.49
C HIS A 65 5.20 -5.76 8.10
N GLN A 66 5.34 -5.89 9.43
CA GLN A 66 5.12 -7.15 10.17
C GLN A 66 3.69 -7.72 10.01
N SER A 67 2.71 -6.91 9.63
CA SER A 67 1.34 -7.38 9.31
C SER A 67 1.24 -8.10 7.97
N GLY A 68 2.28 -8.06 7.14
CA GLY A 68 2.27 -8.56 5.76
C GLY A 68 1.90 -7.50 4.71
N SER A 69 1.52 -6.28 5.12
CA SER A 69 1.34 -5.16 4.18
C SER A 69 2.68 -4.81 3.52
N SER A 70 2.66 -4.52 2.21
CA SER A 70 3.91 -4.22 1.49
C SER A 70 3.72 -3.34 0.25
N LEU A 71 4.80 -2.67 -0.12
CA LEU A 71 5.01 -1.99 -1.41
C LEU A 71 6.27 -2.58 -2.04
N LYS A 72 6.18 -3.11 -3.26
CA LYS A 72 7.30 -3.76 -3.94
C LYS A 72 7.44 -3.24 -5.37
N LEU A 73 8.65 -2.87 -5.74
CA LEU A 73 9.04 -2.58 -7.12
C LEU A 73 9.78 -3.81 -7.65
N CYS A 74 9.18 -4.48 -8.63
CA CYS A 74 9.64 -5.77 -9.13
C CYS A 74 10.47 -5.60 -10.40
N ASN A 75 11.33 -6.58 -10.70
CA ASN A 75 12.21 -6.55 -11.87
C ASN A 75 11.45 -6.61 -13.22
N ASP A 76 10.21 -7.07 -13.22
CA ASP A 76 9.34 -7.10 -14.41
C ASP A 76 8.65 -5.74 -14.70
N GLY A 77 8.99 -4.71 -13.93
CA GLY A 77 8.43 -3.36 -14.05
C GLY A 77 7.09 -3.19 -13.32
N THR A 78 6.58 -4.21 -12.64
CA THR A 78 5.34 -4.11 -11.87
C THR A 78 5.57 -3.45 -10.51
N ILE A 79 4.50 -2.86 -9.99
CA ILE A 79 4.42 -2.40 -8.60
C ILE A 79 3.37 -3.26 -7.92
N HIS A 80 3.76 -3.99 -6.88
CA HIS A 80 2.83 -4.76 -6.06
C HIS A 80 2.55 -4.03 -4.75
N ILE A 81 1.27 -3.79 -4.50
CA ILE A 81 0.77 -3.24 -3.23
C ILE A 81 -0.10 -4.31 -2.59
N ASN A 82 0.32 -4.80 -1.41
CA ASN A 82 -0.44 -5.79 -0.66
C ASN A 82 -1.00 -5.17 0.63
N GLY A 83 -2.28 -5.40 0.87
CA GLY A 83 -3.05 -4.85 1.99
C GLY A 83 -4.06 -3.77 1.56
N PRO A 84 -4.89 -3.28 2.49
CA PRO A 84 -5.82 -2.20 2.21
C PRO A 84 -5.10 -0.91 1.78
N VAL A 85 -5.62 -0.24 0.76
CA VAL A 85 -5.09 1.03 0.24
C VAL A 85 -6.17 2.10 0.38
N SER A 86 -5.81 3.23 1.00
CA SER A 86 -6.65 4.42 1.08
C SER A 86 -6.01 5.54 0.27
N ILE A 87 -6.78 6.17 -0.62
CA ILE A 87 -6.32 7.26 -1.48
C ILE A 87 -7.17 8.49 -1.15
N ALA A 88 -6.53 9.49 -0.54
CA ALA A 88 -7.14 10.80 -0.37
C ALA A 88 -6.87 11.64 -1.63
N GLY A 89 -7.85 11.71 -2.52
CA GLY A 89 -7.74 12.41 -3.80
C GLY A 89 -8.26 11.56 -4.96
N THR A 90 -7.87 11.94 -6.17
CA THR A 90 -8.33 11.27 -7.40
C THR A 90 -7.41 10.11 -7.76
N LEU A 91 -8.01 8.93 -8.02
CA LEU A 91 -7.35 7.84 -8.71
C LEU A 91 -7.60 7.98 -10.22
N THR A 92 -6.53 8.12 -11.00
CA THR A 92 -6.59 8.13 -12.48
C THR A 92 -5.95 6.85 -13.01
N VAL A 93 -6.67 6.12 -13.86
CA VAL A 93 -6.20 4.87 -14.48
C VAL A 93 -6.34 5.02 -16.00
N ALA A 94 -5.23 4.89 -16.73
CA ALA A 94 -5.23 5.05 -18.18
C ALA A 94 -5.74 3.80 -18.93
N GLY A 95 -5.61 2.62 -18.30
CA GLY A 95 -6.14 1.36 -18.79
C GLY A 95 -7.35 0.89 -18.00
N ASP A 96 -7.65 -0.40 -18.11
CA ASP A 96 -8.80 -1.00 -17.43
C ASP A 96 -8.59 -1.14 -15.91
N VAL A 97 -9.69 -1.02 -15.18
CA VAL A 97 -9.77 -1.45 -13.78
C VAL A 97 -10.42 -2.83 -13.72
N ARG A 98 -9.66 -3.83 -13.29
CA ARG A 98 -10.17 -5.19 -13.03
C ARG A 98 -10.34 -5.39 -11.53
N ALA A 99 -11.57 -5.60 -11.08
CA ALA A 99 -11.89 -5.88 -9.69
C ALA A 99 -12.41 -7.31 -9.56
N GLY A 100 -11.89 -8.08 -8.59
CA GLY A 100 -12.41 -9.40 -8.26
C GLY A 100 -13.67 -9.36 -7.39
N GLY A 101 -13.91 -8.22 -6.72
CA GLY A 101 -15.13 -7.91 -6.00
C GLY A 101 -15.93 -6.81 -6.69
N ASP A 102 -17.01 -6.38 -6.05
CA ASP A 102 -17.86 -5.31 -6.56
C ASP A 102 -17.18 -3.93 -6.46
N VAL A 103 -17.60 -2.99 -7.30
CA VAL A 103 -17.15 -1.61 -7.28
C VAL A 103 -18.29 -0.75 -6.78
N ALA A 104 -18.04 0.08 -5.77
CA ALA A 104 -19.06 0.94 -5.19
C ALA A 104 -18.57 2.38 -5.05
N ASP A 105 -19.52 3.30 -5.13
CA ASP A 105 -19.34 4.70 -4.82
C ASP A 105 -20.28 5.12 -3.67
N ALA A 106 -20.47 6.42 -3.47
CA ALA A 106 -21.33 6.96 -2.42
C ALA A 106 -22.83 6.60 -2.57
N HIS A 107 -23.27 6.14 -3.74
CA HIS A 107 -24.67 5.83 -4.05
C HIS A 107 -24.95 4.33 -4.09
N GLY A 108 -23.92 3.49 -4.06
CA GLY A 108 -24.05 2.04 -4.01
C GLY A 108 -23.09 1.33 -4.95
N ALA A 109 -23.34 0.04 -5.14
CA ALA A 109 -22.46 -0.81 -5.93
C ALA A 109 -22.94 -0.95 -7.38
N VAL A 110 -22.00 -1.13 -8.30
CA VAL A 110 -22.28 -1.34 -9.72
C VAL A 110 -23.15 -2.58 -9.94
N SER A 111 -23.02 -3.61 -9.10
CA SER A 111 -23.93 -4.77 -9.16
C SER A 111 -25.41 -4.41 -8.91
N ALA A 112 -25.70 -3.42 -8.05
CA ALA A 112 -27.07 -2.97 -7.79
C ALA A 112 -27.64 -2.23 -9.01
N LEU A 113 -26.83 -1.40 -9.67
CA LEU A 113 -27.20 -0.77 -10.94
C LEU A 113 -27.47 -1.82 -12.01
N ARG A 114 -26.61 -2.85 -12.10
CA ARG A 114 -26.79 -3.97 -13.03
C ARG A 114 -28.08 -4.73 -12.74
N ALA A 115 -28.41 -4.98 -11.48
CA ALA A 115 -29.65 -5.65 -11.10
C ALA A 115 -30.89 -4.84 -11.51
N HIS A 116 -30.88 -3.52 -11.29
CA HIS A 116 -31.97 -2.65 -11.72
C HIS A 116 -32.11 -2.61 -13.24
N TYR A 117 -30.99 -2.45 -13.96
CA TYR A 117 -30.98 -2.47 -15.41
C TYR A 117 -31.46 -3.82 -15.95
N ASN A 118 -30.97 -4.95 -15.45
CA ASN A 118 -31.37 -6.27 -15.96
C ASN A 118 -32.85 -6.62 -15.70
N ALA A 119 -33.53 -5.86 -14.83
CA ALA A 119 -34.95 -6.03 -14.55
C ALA A 119 -35.85 -4.93 -15.15
N HIS A 120 -35.30 -3.91 -15.82
CA HIS A 120 -36.11 -2.76 -16.25
C HIS A 120 -37.01 -3.10 -17.43
N VAL A 121 -38.24 -2.60 -17.41
CA VAL A 121 -39.21 -2.77 -18.50
C VAL A 121 -39.88 -1.43 -18.79
N HIS A 122 -40.38 -1.26 -20.01
CA HIS A 122 -41.12 -0.07 -20.43
C HIS A 122 -42.57 -0.43 -20.76
N THR A 123 -43.49 0.45 -20.42
CA THR A 123 -44.90 0.37 -20.83
C THR A 123 -45.12 1.27 -22.04
N ASP A 124 -45.78 0.77 -23.08
CA ASP A 124 -46.13 1.56 -24.26
C ASP A 124 -47.41 2.39 -24.04
N SER A 125 -47.79 3.20 -25.03
CA SER A 125 -49.00 4.03 -24.97
C SER A 125 -50.32 3.25 -24.94
N HIS A 126 -50.27 1.93 -25.15
CA HIS A 126 -51.41 1.02 -25.12
C HIS A 126 -51.45 0.16 -23.85
N GLY A 127 -50.42 0.23 -23.00
CA GLY A 127 -50.34 -0.49 -21.73
C GLY A 127 -49.51 -1.79 -21.78
N ASP A 128 -48.92 -2.14 -22.92
CA ASP A 128 -48.12 -3.35 -23.08
C ASP A 128 -46.70 -3.14 -22.50
N VAL A 129 -46.16 -4.19 -21.86
CA VAL A 129 -44.84 -4.13 -21.17
C VAL A 129 -43.79 -4.87 -21.99
N THR A 130 -42.61 -4.26 -22.17
CA THR A 130 -41.49 -4.92 -22.86
C THR A 130 -40.96 -6.11 -22.07
N ASN A 131 -40.31 -7.04 -22.76
CA ASN A 131 -39.52 -8.08 -22.08
C ASN A 131 -38.35 -7.46 -21.31
N SER A 132 -37.86 -8.17 -20.29
CA SER A 132 -36.64 -7.78 -19.59
C SER A 132 -35.45 -7.76 -20.57
N PRO A 133 -34.46 -6.88 -20.35
CA PRO A 133 -33.29 -6.80 -21.21
C PRO A 133 -32.50 -8.10 -21.15
N ALA A 134 -32.00 -8.55 -22.31
CA ALA A 134 -31.00 -9.59 -22.35
C ALA A 134 -29.63 -8.97 -22.01
N PRO A 135 -28.96 -9.40 -20.93
CA PRO A 135 -27.62 -8.91 -20.61
C PRO A 135 -26.65 -9.24 -21.75
N GLN A 136 -25.82 -8.28 -22.12
CA GLN A 136 -24.66 -8.52 -22.98
C GLN A 136 -23.44 -8.53 -22.07
N ASP A 137 -22.90 -9.73 -21.84
CA ASP A 137 -21.61 -9.93 -21.18
C ASP A 137 -20.47 -9.78 -22.21
#